data_AF-A0A954R909-F1
#
_entry.id   AF-A0A954R909-F1
#
_cell.length_a   1.000
_cell.length_b   1.000
_cell.length_c   1.000
_cell.angle_alpha   90.00
_cell.angle_beta   90.00
_cell.angle_gamma   90.00
#
_symmetry.space_group_name_H-M   'P 1'
#
loop_
_entity.id
_entity.type
_entity.pdbx_description
1 polymer ?
#
loop_
_entity_poly.entity_id
_entity_poly.type
_entity_poly.pdbx_seq_one_letter_code
_entity_poly.pdbx_strand_id
1 'polypeptide(L)'
;MNDVTFADYEWLIADEATELLSELADQSATPKIVARLRRRHSPSQVHLLLEQIELRRRARAKFSRAAELYFTRTLLEQATDDQIAAYKAARFPADDSSLIADLCCGIGGDTMSLAKRAPTVAVDRDPIATLLTAINTRIAAGHEPTIRTAELTPNSLTNISSLPNPSTHNSLAHNSPAHNSPAHNSPALNSLAPNSSDAVRFCHVDPDRRASGGRTTTLEFYSPDADAMRAIVDRVAGAAIKLAPATAVPDDWRARAELEWIGRGGECRQQVAWFGELARCPGRTAATIVDAIGAGTTGVRTIISGDRPAEPPENSPPRAFLYEPHAAVLAAGLEHQLAEQHELFGVAAGVAYFTSDERISDPALAAFEVVDVLPFDERRLRAYLKEHRIGRLEIKKRGLDVTPEKLRPRLRPSGDRSATLILFRDTAGAKAIIARRPD
;
A
#
# COMPACT_ATOMS: atom_id res chain seq x y z
N MET A 1 -21.17 2.54 -23.39
CA MET A 1 -19.72 2.83 -23.45
C MET A 1 -19.14 1.74 -24.32
N ASN A 2 -18.33 2.08 -25.33
CA ASN A 2 -17.65 1.03 -26.08
C ASN A 2 -16.73 0.31 -25.10
N ASP A 3 -16.84 -1.03 -25.02
CA ASP A 3 -16.00 -1.82 -24.13
C ASP A 3 -14.56 -1.69 -24.59
N VAL A 4 -13.70 -1.19 -23.69
CA VAL A 4 -12.26 -1.13 -23.91
C VAL A 4 -11.74 -2.56 -24.00
N THR A 5 -11.01 -2.87 -25.06
CA THR A 5 -10.53 -4.22 -25.38
C THR A 5 -9.08 -4.44 -24.94
N PHE A 6 -8.63 -5.70 -24.91
CA PHE A 6 -7.21 -6.02 -24.71
C PHE A 6 -6.31 -5.32 -25.74
N ALA A 7 -6.71 -5.31 -27.02
CA ALA A 7 -5.98 -4.63 -28.09
C ALA A 7 -5.87 -3.11 -27.88
N ASP A 8 -6.84 -2.47 -27.22
CA ASP A 8 -6.74 -1.05 -26.86
C ASP A 8 -5.63 -0.81 -25.82
N TYR A 9 -5.43 -1.75 -24.88
CA TYR A 9 -4.34 -1.69 -23.92
C TYR A 9 -2.98 -2.05 -24.53
N GLU A 10 -2.94 -2.99 -25.49
CA GLU A 10 -1.71 -3.24 -26.27
C GLU A 10 -1.29 -1.99 -27.04
N TRP A 11 -2.25 -1.27 -27.65
CA TRP A 11 -1.98 0.01 -28.28
C TRP A 11 -1.50 1.06 -27.28
N LEU A 12 -2.11 1.12 -26.09
CA LEU A 12 -1.77 2.13 -25.06
C LEU A 12 -0.30 2.07 -24.63
N ILE A 13 0.30 0.87 -24.64
CA ILE A 13 1.70 0.66 -24.24
C ILE A 13 2.68 0.68 -25.42
N ALA A 14 2.18 0.87 -26.65
CA ALA A 14 3.01 0.98 -27.84
C ALA A 14 3.71 2.35 -27.92
N ASP A 15 4.74 2.45 -28.77
CA ASP A 15 5.55 3.67 -28.92
C ASP A 15 4.69 4.89 -29.29
N GLU A 16 3.74 4.74 -30.24
CA GLU A 16 2.85 5.83 -30.67
C GLU A 16 2.06 6.42 -29.49
N ALA A 17 1.44 5.59 -28.65
CA ALA A 17 0.69 6.05 -27.50
C ALA A 17 1.60 6.63 -26.40
N THR A 18 2.78 6.04 -26.22
CA THR A 18 3.80 6.52 -25.26
C THR A 18 4.27 7.94 -25.61
N GLU A 19 4.53 8.21 -26.89
CA GLU A 19 4.89 9.53 -27.39
C GLU A 19 3.77 10.56 -27.15
N LEU A 20 2.51 10.17 -27.41
CA LEU A 20 1.35 11.02 -27.15
C LEU A 20 1.18 11.32 -25.66
N LEU A 21 1.39 10.33 -24.77
CA LEU A 21 1.35 10.55 -23.32
C LEU A 21 2.42 11.55 -22.88
N SER A 22 3.61 11.49 -23.49
CA SER A 22 4.69 12.45 -23.22
C SER A 22 4.36 13.85 -23.75
N GLU A 23 3.80 13.98 -24.96
CA GLU A 23 3.37 15.28 -25.53
C GLU A 23 2.31 15.96 -24.66
N LEU A 24 1.41 15.16 -24.07
CA LEU A 24 0.22 15.65 -23.38
C LEU A 24 0.34 15.72 -21.85
N ALA A 25 1.47 15.32 -21.27
CA ALA A 25 1.63 15.10 -19.81
C ALA A 25 1.13 16.29 -18.95
N ASP A 26 1.45 17.51 -19.37
CA ASP A 26 1.10 18.76 -18.65
C ASP A 26 -0.11 19.50 -19.25
N GLN A 27 -0.77 18.91 -20.26
CA GLN A 27 -1.92 19.52 -20.89
C GLN A 27 -3.22 19.11 -20.18
N SER A 28 -4.20 20.01 -20.19
CA SER A 28 -5.58 19.69 -19.79
C SER A 28 -6.33 19.10 -20.98
N ALA A 29 -7.21 18.14 -20.73
CA ALA A 29 -8.05 17.52 -21.77
C ALA A 29 -9.10 18.52 -22.31
N THR A 30 -8.71 19.35 -23.28
CA THR A 30 -9.62 20.32 -23.91
C THR A 30 -10.40 19.69 -25.07
N PRO A 31 -11.62 20.18 -25.41
CA PRO A 31 -12.36 19.70 -26.58
C PRO A 31 -11.55 19.73 -27.88
N LYS A 32 -10.64 20.70 -28.04
CA LYS A 32 -9.73 20.82 -29.19
C LYS A 32 -8.75 19.65 -29.26
N ILE A 33 -8.14 19.27 -28.13
CA ILE A 33 -7.21 18.12 -28.06
C ILE A 33 -7.97 16.83 -28.34
N VAL A 34 -9.15 16.65 -27.73
CA VAL A 34 -10.00 15.46 -27.97
C VAL A 34 -10.38 15.34 -29.44
N ALA A 35 -10.83 16.43 -30.06
CA ALA A 35 -11.19 16.45 -31.49
C ALA A 35 -9.99 16.16 -32.40
N ARG A 36 -8.78 16.61 -32.03
CA ARG A 36 -7.54 16.30 -32.75
C ARG A 36 -7.23 14.80 -32.69
N LEU A 37 -7.26 14.20 -31.49
CA LEU A 37 -6.96 12.79 -31.28
C LEU A 37 -7.97 11.86 -31.98
N ARG A 38 -9.27 12.21 -31.95
CA ARG A 38 -10.33 11.44 -32.62
C ARG A 38 -10.23 11.37 -34.14
N ARG A 39 -9.35 12.15 -34.78
CA ARG A 39 -9.09 12.02 -36.23
C ARG A 39 -8.24 10.80 -36.57
N ARG A 40 -7.45 10.31 -35.61
CA ARG A 40 -6.44 9.25 -35.83
C ARG A 40 -6.62 8.03 -34.92
N HIS A 41 -7.38 8.17 -33.84
CA HIS A 41 -7.54 7.11 -32.83
C HIS A 41 -9.01 6.83 -32.53
N SER A 42 -9.27 5.59 -32.12
CA SER A 42 -10.61 5.14 -31.73
C SER A 42 -11.12 5.87 -30.47
N PRO A 43 -12.44 5.92 -30.23
CA PRO A 43 -12.97 6.48 -28.99
C PRO A 43 -12.40 5.83 -27.72
N SER A 44 -12.17 4.51 -27.73
CA SER A 44 -11.59 3.76 -26.61
C SER A 44 -10.13 4.12 -26.37
N GLN A 45 -9.33 4.23 -27.43
CA GLN A 45 -7.93 4.67 -27.38
C GLN A 45 -7.79 6.10 -26.83
N VAL A 46 -8.61 7.03 -27.32
CA VAL A 46 -8.61 8.41 -26.81
C VAL A 46 -9.03 8.45 -25.34
N HIS A 47 -10.00 7.63 -24.93
CA HIS A 47 -10.41 7.53 -23.53
C HIS A 47 -9.27 7.03 -22.64
N LEU A 48 -8.62 5.92 -23.00
CA LEU A 48 -7.48 5.36 -22.27
C LEU A 48 -6.32 6.34 -22.14
N LEU A 49 -5.98 7.05 -23.23
CA LEU A 49 -4.89 8.04 -23.23
C LEU A 49 -5.13 9.16 -22.20
N LEU A 50 -6.35 9.72 -22.20
CA LEU A 50 -6.72 10.80 -21.28
C LEU A 50 -6.83 10.29 -19.83
N GLU A 51 -7.33 9.07 -19.65
CA GLU A 51 -7.38 8.44 -18.34
C GLU A 51 -5.96 8.20 -17.80
N GLN A 52 -5.01 7.73 -18.61
CA GLN A 52 -3.62 7.56 -18.17
C GLN A 52 -2.99 8.87 -17.70
N ILE A 53 -3.24 10.00 -18.37
CA ILE A 53 -2.71 11.30 -17.93
C ILE A 53 -3.21 11.62 -16.51
N GLU A 54 -4.50 11.39 -16.22
CA GLU A 54 -5.06 11.58 -14.89
C GLU A 54 -4.46 10.59 -13.87
N LEU A 55 -4.40 9.30 -14.23
CA LEU A 55 -3.88 8.24 -13.37
C LEU A 55 -2.40 8.46 -13.04
N ARG A 56 -1.56 8.86 -14.00
CA ARG A 56 -0.15 9.20 -13.77
C ARG A 56 0.01 10.38 -12.81
N ARG A 57 -0.88 11.38 -12.84
CA ARG A 57 -0.88 12.48 -11.86
C ARG A 57 -1.23 11.98 -10.46
N ARG A 58 -2.28 11.17 -10.32
CA ARG A 58 -2.69 10.55 -9.04
C ARG A 58 -1.61 9.63 -8.49
N ALA A 59 -0.95 8.87 -9.37
CA ALA A 59 0.07 7.89 -9.03
C ALA A 59 1.34 8.50 -8.42
N ARG A 60 1.60 9.81 -8.60
CA ARG A 60 2.75 10.51 -7.96
C ARG A 60 2.75 10.40 -6.44
N ALA A 61 1.60 10.14 -5.82
CA ALA A 61 1.52 9.90 -4.38
C ALA A 61 2.10 8.54 -3.94
N LYS A 62 2.19 7.55 -4.86
CA LYS A 62 2.63 6.17 -4.61
C LYS A 62 3.90 5.76 -5.34
N PHE A 63 4.24 6.44 -6.43
CA PHE A 63 5.32 6.03 -7.33
C PHE A 63 6.17 7.22 -7.73
N SER A 64 7.47 7.14 -7.47
CA SER A 64 8.50 8.08 -7.89
C SER A 64 8.56 8.26 -9.41
N ARG A 65 8.36 7.18 -10.18
CA ARG A 65 8.32 7.17 -11.65
C ARG A 65 6.90 7.13 -12.22
N ALA A 66 5.93 7.67 -11.49
CA ALA A 66 4.52 7.66 -11.88
C ALA A 66 4.25 8.18 -13.31
N ALA A 67 5.07 9.10 -13.83
CA ALA A 67 4.91 9.67 -15.16
C ALA A 67 5.22 8.68 -16.31
N GLU A 68 5.90 7.57 -16.03
CA GLU A 68 6.31 6.57 -17.02
C GLU A 68 5.44 5.30 -16.93
N LEU A 69 4.88 5.02 -15.76
CA LEU A 69 4.10 3.81 -15.50
C LEU A 69 2.69 3.85 -16.10
N TYR A 70 2.08 2.67 -16.23
CA TYR A 70 0.74 2.45 -16.78
C TYR A 70 -0.19 1.85 -15.73
N PHE A 71 -1.44 2.27 -15.74
CA PHE A 71 -2.39 1.95 -14.68
C PHE A 71 -3.79 1.64 -15.21
N THR A 72 -4.59 0.92 -14.45
CA THR A 72 -6.05 1.10 -14.50
C THR A 72 -6.47 1.83 -13.23
N ARG A 73 -7.67 2.42 -13.21
CA ARG A 73 -8.19 3.08 -12.00
C ARG A 73 -8.20 2.16 -10.79
N THR A 74 -8.81 0.98 -10.95
CA THR A 74 -8.93 -0.03 -9.90
C THR A 74 -7.57 -0.48 -9.41
N LEU A 75 -6.67 -0.85 -10.33
CA LEU A 75 -5.38 -1.39 -9.94
C LEU A 75 -4.46 -0.33 -9.33
N LEU A 76 -4.53 0.94 -9.74
CA LEU A 76 -3.79 2.03 -9.08
C LEU A 76 -4.22 2.20 -7.62
N GLU A 77 -5.52 2.12 -7.36
CA GLU A 77 -6.07 2.26 -6.00
C GLU A 77 -5.58 1.11 -5.10
N GLN A 78 -5.50 -0.10 -5.63
CA GLN A 78 -5.05 -1.31 -4.94
C GLN A 78 -3.53 -1.46 -4.84
N ALA A 79 -2.77 -0.87 -5.77
CA ALA A 79 -1.34 -1.08 -5.88
C ALA A 79 -0.56 -0.72 -4.61
N THR A 80 0.43 -1.55 -4.30
CA THR A 80 1.43 -1.27 -3.27
C THR A 80 2.29 -0.09 -3.71
N ASP A 81 2.51 0.81 -2.77
CA ASP A 81 3.39 1.97 -2.88
C ASP A 81 4.87 1.55 -3.08
N ASP A 82 5.63 2.30 -3.87
CA ASP A 82 7.00 1.92 -4.25
C ASP A 82 7.96 1.80 -3.07
N GLN A 83 7.79 2.63 -2.03
CA GLN A 83 8.63 2.57 -0.85
C GLN A 83 8.34 1.33 -0.02
N ILE A 84 7.06 1.03 0.16
CA ILE A 84 6.61 -0.15 0.88
C ILE A 84 6.99 -1.44 0.12
N ALA A 85 6.84 -1.44 -1.20
CA ALA A 85 7.27 -2.55 -2.06
C ALA A 85 8.78 -2.77 -1.97
N ALA A 86 9.59 -1.71 -2.01
CA ALA A 86 11.04 -1.79 -1.84
C ALA A 86 11.43 -2.31 -0.45
N TYR A 87 10.75 -1.85 0.61
CA TYR A 87 10.96 -2.36 1.96
C TYR A 87 10.68 -3.86 2.05
N LYS A 88 9.54 -4.33 1.53
CA LYS A 88 9.21 -5.76 1.51
C LYS A 88 10.24 -6.56 0.71
N ALA A 89 10.59 -6.09 -0.49
CA ALA A 89 11.55 -6.75 -1.37
C ALA A 89 12.95 -6.88 -0.75
N ALA A 90 13.33 -6.00 0.18
CA ALA A 90 14.60 -6.11 0.90
C ALA A 90 14.71 -7.38 1.79
N ARG A 91 13.59 -8.00 2.17
CA ARG A 91 13.58 -9.28 2.88
C ARG A 91 13.80 -10.49 1.95
N PHE A 92 13.58 -10.32 0.65
CA PHE A 92 13.82 -11.36 -0.35
C PHE A 92 15.31 -11.45 -0.69
N PRO A 93 15.79 -12.64 -1.11
CA PRO A 93 17.16 -12.82 -1.58
C PRO A 93 17.52 -11.85 -2.70
N ALA A 94 18.79 -11.48 -2.78
CA ALA A 94 19.36 -10.73 -3.90
C ALA A 94 20.40 -11.59 -4.60
N ASP A 95 19.92 -12.54 -5.41
CA ASP A 95 20.74 -13.44 -6.20
C ASP A 95 19.98 -13.93 -7.44
N ASP A 96 20.71 -14.39 -8.44
CA ASP A 96 20.13 -14.89 -9.69
C ASP A 96 19.67 -16.35 -9.61
N SER A 97 19.90 -17.03 -8.49
CA SER A 97 19.58 -18.45 -8.29
C SER A 97 18.21 -18.69 -7.64
N SER A 98 17.65 -17.66 -7.02
CA SER A 98 16.39 -17.72 -6.29
C SER A 98 15.24 -17.24 -7.17
N LEU A 99 14.38 -18.16 -7.62
CA LEU A 99 13.18 -17.78 -8.34
C LEU A 99 12.07 -17.31 -7.37
N ILE A 100 11.60 -16.08 -7.57
CA ILE A 100 10.49 -15.46 -6.81
C ILE A 100 9.20 -15.55 -7.64
N ALA A 101 8.08 -15.94 -7.01
CA ALA A 101 6.75 -15.78 -7.59
C ALA A 101 5.99 -14.62 -6.94
N ASP A 102 5.48 -13.68 -7.74
CA ASP A 102 4.52 -12.66 -7.30
C ASP A 102 3.11 -13.07 -7.76
N LEU A 103 2.29 -13.47 -6.79
CA LEU A 103 0.97 -14.04 -7.00
C LEU A 103 -0.11 -12.97 -6.73
N CYS A 104 -1.01 -12.78 -7.71
CA CYS A 104 -1.94 -11.65 -7.79
C CYS A 104 -1.19 -10.32 -7.98
N CYS A 105 -0.37 -10.25 -9.03
CA CYS A 105 0.60 -9.16 -9.21
C CYS A 105 -0.03 -7.79 -9.55
N GLY A 106 -1.27 -7.72 -10.04
CA GLY A 106 -1.96 -6.46 -10.34
C GLY A 106 -1.23 -5.64 -11.41
N ILE A 107 -0.87 -4.38 -11.12
CA ILE A 107 -0.03 -3.54 -12.02
C ILE A 107 1.47 -3.77 -11.84
N GLY A 108 1.87 -4.69 -10.96
CA GLY A 108 3.26 -5.01 -10.67
C GLY A 108 3.88 -4.16 -9.58
N GLY A 109 3.10 -3.60 -8.65
CA GLY A 109 3.60 -2.71 -7.58
C GLY A 109 4.74 -3.36 -6.78
N ASP A 110 4.51 -4.60 -6.35
CA ASP A 110 5.50 -5.43 -5.66
C ASP A 110 6.47 -6.09 -6.66
N THR A 111 5.98 -6.60 -7.80
CA THR A 111 6.81 -7.18 -8.87
C THR A 111 7.97 -6.28 -9.29
N MET A 112 7.74 -4.98 -9.49
CA MET A 112 8.75 -3.99 -9.86
C MET A 112 9.92 -3.94 -8.87
N SER A 113 9.67 -4.21 -7.59
CA SER A 113 10.70 -4.21 -6.54
C SER A 113 11.34 -5.60 -6.38
N LEU A 114 10.56 -6.67 -6.50
CA LEU A 114 11.05 -8.05 -6.45
C LEU A 114 11.98 -8.37 -7.64
N ALA A 115 11.62 -7.92 -8.83
CA ALA A 115 12.41 -8.12 -10.05
C ALA A 115 13.80 -7.48 -9.98
N LYS A 116 13.99 -6.42 -9.17
CA LYS A 116 15.31 -5.83 -8.92
C LYS A 116 16.19 -6.67 -7.99
N ARG A 117 15.62 -7.69 -7.34
CA ARG A 117 16.29 -8.53 -6.35
C ARG A 117 16.71 -9.86 -6.97
N ALA A 118 15.79 -10.51 -7.67
CA ALA A 118 16.00 -11.83 -8.25
C ALA A 118 15.03 -12.08 -9.42
N PRO A 119 15.29 -13.09 -10.27
CA PRO A 119 14.35 -13.54 -11.29
C PRO A 119 12.95 -13.72 -10.71
N THR A 120 11.95 -13.12 -11.37
CA THR A 120 10.57 -13.07 -10.85
C THR A 120 9.58 -13.57 -11.89
N VAL A 121 8.68 -14.46 -11.47
CA VAL A 121 7.47 -14.83 -12.21
C VAL A 121 6.29 -14.09 -11.62
N ALA A 122 5.60 -13.28 -12.42
CA ALA A 122 4.41 -12.56 -12.00
C ALA A 122 3.16 -13.23 -12.57
N VAL A 123 2.19 -13.49 -11.70
CA VAL A 123 0.96 -14.22 -12.02
C VAL A 123 -0.27 -13.40 -11.65
N ASP A 124 -1.17 -13.21 -12.60
CA ASP A 124 -2.50 -12.64 -12.36
C ASP A 124 -3.54 -13.35 -13.24
N ARG A 125 -4.80 -13.33 -12.83
CA ARG A 125 -5.90 -13.86 -13.64
C ARG A 125 -6.33 -12.89 -14.73
N ASP A 126 -6.12 -11.58 -14.51
CA ASP A 126 -6.52 -10.54 -15.44
C ASP A 126 -5.39 -10.33 -16.48
N PRO A 127 -5.65 -10.60 -17.77
CA PRO A 127 -4.66 -10.36 -18.82
C PRO A 127 -4.21 -8.90 -18.88
N ILE A 128 -5.07 -7.93 -18.56
CA ILE A 128 -4.70 -6.51 -18.51
C ILE A 128 -3.71 -6.25 -17.38
N ALA A 129 -3.96 -6.79 -16.18
CA ALA A 129 -3.03 -6.70 -15.06
C ALA A 129 -1.65 -7.26 -15.44
N THR A 130 -1.60 -8.44 -16.05
CA THR A 130 -0.32 -9.03 -16.49
C THR A 130 0.41 -8.22 -17.55
N LEU A 131 -0.31 -7.63 -18.52
CA LEU A 131 0.25 -6.75 -19.54
C LEU A 131 0.88 -5.50 -18.90
N LEU A 132 0.16 -4.87 -17.97
CA LEU A 132 0.64 -3.68 -17.26
C LEU A 132 1.82 -4.01 -16.33
N THR A 133 1.81 -5.17 -15.68
CA THR A 133 2.92 -5.65 -14.85
C THR A 133 4.20 -5.82 -15.65
N ALA A 134 4.14 -6.39 -16.86
CA ALA A 134 5.30 -6.54 -17.73
C ALA A 134 5.94 -5.18 -18.08
N ILE A 135 5.16 -4.25 -18.63
CA ILE A 135 5.68 -2.94 -19.04
C ILE A 135 6.18 -2.12 -17.85
N ASN A 136 5.45 -2.12 -16.73
CA ASN A 136 5.84 -1.36 -15.53
C ASN A 136 7.12 -1.91 -14.92
N THR A 137 7.28 -3.24 -14.88
CA THR A 137 8.50 -3.87 -14.39
C THR A 137 9.68 -3.62 -15.33
N ARG A 138 9.48 -3.69 -16.66
CA ARG A 138 10.51 -3.30 -17.63
C ARG A 138 11.01 -1.88 -17.39
N ILE A 139 10.09 -0.94 -17.19
CA ILE A 139 10.42 0.46 -16.90
C ILE A 139 11.19 0.56 -15.58
N ALA A 140 10.68 -0.05 -14.51
CA ALA A 140 11.21 0.14 -13.16
C ALA A 140 12.51 -0.63 -12.86
N ALA A 141 12.64 -1.85 -13.38
CA ALA A 141 13.76 -2.78 -13.11
C ALA A 141 14.74 -2.91 -14.29
N GLY A 142 14.38 -2.43 -15.49
CA GLY A 142 15.22 -2.52 -16.69
C GLY A 142 15.09 -3.84 -17.46
N HIS A 143 14.26 -4.76 -16.99
CA HIS A 143 13.95 -6.03 -17.66
C HIS A 143 12.52 -6.48 -17.33
N GLU A 144 11.99 -7.38 -18.13
CA GLU A 144 10.67 -7.97 -17.87
C GLU A 144 10.75 -9.13 -16.88
N PRO A 145 9.69 -9.34 -16.08
CA PRO A 145 9.50 -10.58 -15.35
C PRO A 145 8.93 -11.63 -16.30
N THR A 146 8.98 -12.89 -15.88
CA THR A 146 8.21 -13.93 -16.57
C THR A 146 6.73 -13.75 -16.24
N ILE A 147 5.87 -13.63 -17.26
CA ILE A 147 4.44 -13.43 -17.06
C ILE A 147 3.65 -14.74 -17.21
N ARG A 148 2.66 -14.94 -16.35
CA ARG A 148 1.63 -15.97 -16.48
C ARG A 148 0.24 -15.39 -16.23
N THR A 149 -0.70 -15.66 -17.14
CA THR A 149 -2.10 -15.27 -16.95
C THR A 149 -2.91 -16.48 -16.52
N ALA A 150 -3.22 -16.58 -15.24
CA ALA A 150 -3.89 -17.74 -14.67
C ALA A 150 -4.66 -17.40 -13.40
N GLU A 151 -5.77 -18.10 -13.18
CA GLU A 151 -6.42 -18.12 -11.88
C GLU A 151 -5.60 -18.99 -10.91
N LEU A 152 -5.38 -18.45 -9.70
CA LEU A 152 -4.68 -19.18 -8.67
C LEU A 152 -5.62 -20.18 -8.00
N THR A 153 -5.20 -21.44 -8.02
CA THR A 153 -5.82 -22.57 -7.33
C THR A 153 -4.83 -23.08 -6.28
N PRO A 154 -5.28 -23.87 -5.29
CA PRO A 154 -4.37 -24.53 -4.33
C PRO A 154 -3.24 -25.35 -4.98
N ASN A 155 -3.41 -25.75 -6.25
CA ASN A 155 -2.43 -26.51 -7.03
C ASN A 155 -1.63 -25.65 -8.02
N SER A 156 -1.90 -24.35 -8.18
CA SER A 156 -1.21 -23.50 -9.17
C SER A 156 0.30 -23.37 -8.94
N LEU A 157 0.81 -23.81 -7.78
CA LEU A 157 2.25 -23.86 -7.50
C LEU A 157 2.96 -25.17 -7.86
N THR A 158 2.25 -26.27 -8.13
CA THR A 158 2.94 -27.53 -8.44
C THR A 158 3.69 -27.46 -9.75
N ASN A 159 3.33 -26.52 -10.65
CA ASN A 159 4.08 -26.18 -11.86
C ASN A 159 3.77 -24.74 -12.30
N ILE A 160 4.29 -23.72 -11.60
CA ILE A 160 4.21 -22.33 -12.12
C ILE A 160 4.79 -22.24 -13.54
N SER A 161 5.84 -23.02 -13.82
CA SER A 161 6.46 -23.12 -15.15
C SER A 161 5.52 -23.64 -16.24
N SER A 162 4.48 -24.41 -15.88
CA SER A 162 3.48 -24.95 -16.83
C SER A 162 2.20 -24.12 -16.93
N LEU A 163 2.10 -22.99 -16.21
CA LEU A 163 0.97 -22.08 -16.38
C LEU A 163 0.98 -21.49 -17.81
N PRO A 164 -0.18 -21.24 -18.43
CA PRO A 164 -0.24 -20.72 -19.78
C PRO A 164 0.43 -19.34 -19.88
N ASN A 165 1.15 -19.12 -20.98
CA ASN A 165 1.54 -17.78 -21.39
C ASN A 165 0.28 -16.92 -21.61
N PRO A 166 0.37 -15.59 -21.45
CA PRO A 166 -0.73 -14.69 -21.78
C PRO A 166 -1.24 -15.02 -23.18
N SER A 167 -2.51 -15.37 -23.28
CA SER A 167 -3.13 -15.82 -24.52
C SER A 167 -3.14 -14.67 -25.54
N THR A 168 -2.22 -14.71 -26.51
CA THR A 168 -2.49 -14.12 -27.83
C THR A 168 -3.73 -14.82 -28.36
N HIS A 169 -4.79 -14.07 -28.65
CA HIS A 169 -6.08 -14.58 -29.09
C HIS A 169 -5.96 -15.78 -30.04
N ASN A 170 -6.72 -16.83 -29.71
CA ASN A 170 -7.06 -17.92 -30.61
C ASN A 170 -7.78 -17.31 -31.82
N SER A 171 -7.06 -17.03 -32.91
CA SER A 171 -7.70 -16.56 -34.14
C SER A 171 -8.52 -17.71 -34.71
N LEU A 172 -9.84 -17.53 -34.72
CA LEU A 172 -10.77 -18.38 -35.45
C LEU A 172 -10.23 -18.61 -36.87
N ALA A 173 -10.08 -19.88 -37.22
CA ALA A 173 -9.67 -20.31 -38.54
C ALA A 173 -10.65 -19.78 -39.60
N HIS A 174 -10.19 -18.82 -40.41
CA HIS A 174 -10.77 -18.55 -41.72
C HIS A 174 -9.69 -18.78 -42.79
N ASN A 175 -9.94 -19.80 -43.60
CA ASN A 175 -9.14 -20.17 -44.76
C ASN A 175 -9.23 -19.10 -45.87
N SER A 176 -8.07 -18.90 -46.52
CA SER A 176 -7.83 -18.44 -47.92
C SER A 176 -7.20 -17.04 -48.09
N PRO A 177 -6.49 -16.78 -49.21
CA PRO A 177 -5.18 -17.34 -49.56
C PRO A 177 -4.10 -16.24 -49.74
N ALA A 178 -2.87 -16.71 -49.88
CA ALA A 178 -1.61 -15.96 -49.92
C ALA A 178 -1.61 -14.64 -50.71
N HIS A 179 -1.13 -13.58 -50.06
CA HIS A 179 -0.45 -12.46 -50.72
C HIS A 179 0.89 -12.19 -50.03
N ASN A 180 1.97 -12.38 -50.79
CA ASN A 180 3.34 -12.01 -50.43
C ASN A 180 3.49 -10.49 -50.35
N SER A 181 3.99 -9.97 -49.22
CA SER A 181 4.71 -8.69 -49.11
C SER A 181 5.58 -8.66 -47.85
N PRO A 182 6.66 -7.86 -47.84
CA PRO A 182 7.92 -8.24 -47.21
C PRO A 182 8.02 -7.92 -45.72
N ALA A 183 8.90 -8.65 -45.06
CA ALA A 183 9.22 -8.59 -43.64
C ALA A 183 9.54 -7.16 -43.15
N HIS A 184 8.73 -6.67 -42.21
CA HIS A 184 9.16 -5.67 -41.24
C HIS A 184 9.65 -6.41 -39.99
N ASN A 185 10.93 -6.26 -39.69
CA ASN A 185 11.58 -6.79 -38.50
C ASN A 185 10.98 -6.12 -37.25
N SER A 186 10.05 -6.81 -36.58
CA SER A 186 9.82 -6.62 -35.15
C SER A 186 11.06 -7.14 -34.41
N PRO A 187 11.66 -6.38 -33.47
CA PRO A 187 12.79 -6.90 -32.70
C PRO A 187 12.31 -8.08 -31.86
N ALA A 188 12.90 -9.23 -32.12
CA ALA A 188 12.56 -10.49 -31.47
C ALA A 188 12.72 -10.38 -29.94
N LEU A 189 11.66 -10.74 -29.22
CA LEU A 189 11.64 -11.10 -27.81
C LEU A 189 12.58 -12.29 -27.57
N ASN A 190 13.87 -12.04 -27.45
CA ASN A 190 14.81 -12.98 -26.84
C ASN A 190 15.34 -12.32 -25.57
N SER A 191 14.55 -12.35 -24.51
CA SER A 191 15.02 -12.09 -23.15
C SER A 191 15.21 -13.41 -22.43
N LEU A 192 16.22 -13.43 -21.54
CA LEU A 192 16.63 -14.54 -20.71
C LEU A 192 15.48 -15.07 -19.84
N ALA A 193 14.60 -15.89 -20.43
CA ALA A 193 13.63 -16.65 -19.67
C ALA A 193 14.41 -17.60 -18.75
N PRO A 194 14.13 -17.63 -17.44
CA PRO A 194 14.70 -18.64 -16.56
C PRO A 194 14.40 -20.02 -17.15
N ASN A 195 15.40 -20.90 -17.13
CA ASN A 195 15.22 -22.27 -17.58
C ASN A 195 14.01 -22.87 -16.84
N SER A 196 13.14 -23.58 -17.56
CA SER A 196 11.87 -24.14 -17.07
C SER A 196 12.00 -25.17 -15.93
N SER A 197 13.19 -25.33 -15.36
CA SER A 197 13.57 -26.25 -14.29
C SER A 197 13.75 -25.61 -12.91
N ASP A 198 13.82 -24.28 -12.79
CA ASP A 198 14.06 -23.66 -11.49
C ASP A 198 12.76 -23.61 -10.69
N ALA A 199 12.68 -24.46 -9.65
CA ALA A 199 11.54 -24.48 -8.75
C ALA A 199 11.42 -23.14 -8.03
N VAL A 200 10.21 -22.57 -8.00
CA VAL A 200 9.91 -21.36 -7.24
C VAL A 200 10.29 -21.58 -5.78
N ARG A 201 11.22 -20.76 -5.27
CA ARG A 201 11.76 -20.90 -3.92
C ARG A 201 11.13 -19.91 -2.95
N PHE A 202 10.69 -18.75 -3.44
CA PHE A 202 10.06 -17.72 -2.62
C PHE A 202 8.78 -17.20 -3.28
N CYS A 203 7.82 -16.75 -2.49
CA CYS A 203 6.64 -16.10 -3.03
C CYS A 203 6.20 -14.85 -2.26
N HIS A 204 5.61 -13.92 -3.01
CA HIS A 204 4.76 -12.86 -2.50
C HIS A 204 3.33 -13.15 -2.94
N VAL A 205 2.36 -12.91 -2.05
CA VAL A 205 0.93 -13.11 -2.34
C VAL A 205 0.16 -11.87 -1.90
N ASP A 206 -0.49 -11.17 -2.85
CA ASP A 206 -1.42 -10.07 -2.59
C ASP A 206 -2.86 -10.45 -3.00
N PRO A 207 -3.53 -11.30 -2.21
CA PRO A 207 -4.83 -11.85 -2.57
C PRO A 207 -5.90 -10.78 -2.80
N ASP A 208 -6.71 -11.01 -3.83
CA ASP A 208 -7.95 -10.28 -4.06
C ASP A 208 -8.88 -10.41 -2.84
N ARG A 209 -9.66 -9.38 -2.54
CA ARG A 209 -10.67 -9.41 -1.47
C ARG A 209 -12.06 -9.34 -2.08
N ARG A 210 -12.75 -10.49 -2.14
CA ARG A 210 -14.02 -10.70 -2.84
C ARG A 210 -15.17 -10.89 -1.84
N ALA A 211 -15.70 -9.77 -1.33
CA ALA A 211 -17.00 -9.76 -0.65
C ALA A 211 -18.05 -9.12 -1.57
N SER A 212 -19.29 -9.61 -1.53
CA SER A 212 -20.41 -8.99 -2.22
C SER A 212 -20.68 -7.59 -1.66
N GLY A 213 -20.12 -6.56 -2.30
CA GLY A 213 -20.47 -5.16 -2.05
C GLY A 213 -19.44 -4.29 -1.32
N GLY A 214 -18.18 -4.72 -1.10
CA GLY A 214 -17.17 -3.79 -0.57
C GLY A 214 -15.83 -4.38 -0.11
N ARG A 215 -14.99 -3.49 0.44
CA ARG A 215 -13.71 -3.85 1.08
C ARG A 215 -13.98 -4.70 2.33
N THR A 216 -13.25 -5.80 2.46
CA THR A 216 -13.35 -6.69 3.61
C THR A 216 -11.97 -6.97 4.23
N THR A 217 -11.99 -7.36 5.50
CA THR A 217 -10.84 -7.75 6.31
C THR A 217 -10.93 -9.23 6.74
N THR A 218 -12.08 -9.86 6.51
CA THR A 218 -12.41 -11.25 6.78
C THR A 218 -11.68 -12.16 5.78
N LEU A 219 -10.84 -13.06 6.29
CA LEU A 219 -9.88 -13.85 5.50
C LEU A 219 -10.57 -14.83 4.54
N GLU A 220 -11.78 -15.28 4.86
CA GLU A 220 -12.59 -16.21 4.07
C GLU A 220 -13.01 -15.62 2.71
N PHE A 221 -13.00 -14.29 2.57
CA PHE A 221 -13.29 -13.61 1.32
C PHE A 221 -12.03 -13.31 0.49
N TYR A 222 -10.88 -13.81 0.91
CA TYR A 222 -9.65 -13.64 0.16
C TYR A 222 -9.58 -14.66 -0.99
N SER A 223 -8.96 -14.28 -2.09
CA SER A 223 -8.73 -15.13 -3.26
C SER A 223 -7.30 -14.91 -3.76
N PRO A 224 -6.39 -15.89 -3.61
CA PRO A 224 -6.59 -17.23 -3.03
C PRO A 224 -7.05 -17.19 -1.55
N ASP A 225 -7.78 -18.23 -1.14
CA ASP A 225 -8.26 -18.38 0.23
C ASP A 225 -7.13 -18.84 1.18
N ALA A 226 -7.44 -18.94 2.49
CA ALA A 226 -6.47 -19.31 3.51
C ALA A 226 -5.84 -20.69 3.29
N ASP A 227 -6.60 -21.66 2.79
CA ASP A 227 -6.13 -23.03 2.59
C ASP A 227 -5.23 -23.12 1.36
N ALA A 228 -5.60 -22.45 0.26
CA ALA A 228 -4.74 -22.27 -0.90
C ALA A 228 -3.43 -21.57 -0.52
N MET A 229 -3.50 -20.49 0.26
CA MET A 229 -2.33 -19.79 0.77
C MET A 229 -1.46 -20.67 1.68
N ARG A 230 -2.04 -21.51 2.54
CA ARG A 230 -1.29 -22.46 3.35
C ARG A 230 -0.55 -23.49 2.47
N ALA A 231 -1.25 -24.06 1.50
CA ALA A 231 -0.67 -24.99 0.53
C ALA A 231 0.43 -24.35 -0.33
N ILE A 232 0.36 -23.03 -0.54
CA ILE A 232 1.42 -22.25 -1.18
C ILE A 232 2.66 -22.19 -0.29
N VAL A 233 2.48 -21.73 0.96
CA VAL A 233 3.54 -21.54 1.95
C VAL A 233 4.30 -22.84 2.23
N ASP A 234 3.60 -23.97 2.32
CA ASP A 234 4.22 -25.27 2.64
C ASP A 234 5.13 -25.84 1.53
N ARG A 235 5.18 -25.21 0.36
CA ARG A 235 5.97 -25.67 -0.81
C ARG A 235 7.17 -24.79 -1.14
N VAL A 236 7.31 -23.64 -0.48
CA VAL A 236 8.36 -22.67 -0.74
C VAL A 236 9.27 -22.52 0.47
N ALA A 237 10.51 -22.08 0.26
CA ALA A 237 11.44 -21.83 1.34
C ALA A 237 11.04 -20.61 2.19
N GLY A 238 10.34 -19.64 1.59
CA GLY A 238 9.78 -18.50 2.32
C GLY A 238 8.69 -17.77 1.56
N ALA A 239 7.77 -17.15 2.29
CA ALA A 239 6.61 -16.48 1.73
C ALA A 239 6.28 -15.17 2.45
N ALA A 240 5.72 -14.22 1.70
CA ALA A 240 5.16 -12.97 2.22
C ALA A 240 3.70 -12.84 1.78
N ILE A 241 2.76 -12.94 2.72
CA ILE A 241 1.34 -12.79 2.43
C ILE A 241 0.88 -11.42 2.89
N LYS A 242 0.44 -10.58 1.95
CA LYS A 242 -0.11 -9.25 2.20
C LYS A 242 -1.58 -9.35 2.60
N LEU A 243 -1.96 -8.65 3.66
CA LEU A 243 -3.27 -8.67 4.28
C LEU A 243 -3.77 -7.26 4.59
N ALA A 244 -5.08 -7.12 4.81
CA ALA A 244 -5.61 -5.89 5.38
C ALA A 244 -5.06 -5.68 6.79
N PRO A 245 -4.80 -4.43 7.22
CA PRO A 245 -4.31 -4.16 8.57
C PRO A 245 -5.12 -4.79 9.70
N ALA A 246 -6.43 -4.93 9.53
CA ALA A 246 -7.34 -5.47 10.54
C ALA A 246 -7.72 -6.94 10.28
N THR A 247 -7.01 -7.65 9.40
CA THR A 247 -7.26 -9.07 9.17
C THR A 247 -6.79 -9.89 10.37
N ALA A 248 -7.71 -10.66 10.94
CA ALA A 248 -7.37 -11.67 11.93
C ALA A 248 -6.81 -12.89 11.21
N VAL A 249 -5.56 -13.24 11.52
CA VAL A 249 -4.94 -14.45 10.99
C VAL A 249 -5.20 -15.66 11.90
N PRO A 250 -5.29 -16.88 11.34
CA PRO A 250 -5.41 -18.13 12.10
C PRO A 250 -4.26 -18.34 13.09
N ASP A 251 -4.50 -19.10 14.16
CA ASP A 251 -3.50 -19.35 15.20
C ASP A 251 -2.27 -20.10 14.69
N ASP A 252 -2.45 -21.01 13.72
CA ASP A 252 -1.32 -21.71 13.09
C ASP A 252 -0.42 -20.74 12.31
N TRP A 253 -0.99 -19.70 11.69
CA TRP A 253 -0.21 -18.63 11.07
C TRP A 253 0.49 -17.78 12.12
N ARG A 254 -0.20 -17.41 13.22
CA ARG A 254 0.43 -16.65 14.32
C ARG A 254 1.66 -17.35 14.88
N ALA A 255 1.61 -18.68 15.00
CA ALA A 255 2.72 -19.47 15.52
C ALA A 255 3.89 -19.63 14.52
N ARG A 256 3.59 -19.71 13.21
CA ARG A 256 4.59 -19.98 12.16
C ARG A 256 5.14 -18.74 11.47
N ALA A 257 4.41 -17.63 11.50
CA ALA A 257 4.76 -16.42 10.79
C ALA A 257 5.32 -15.36 11.75
N GLU A 258 6.17 -14.49 11.22
CA GLU A 258 6.34 -13.15 11.79
C GLU A 258 5.25 -12.25 11.20
N LEU A 259 4.42 -11.63 12.05
CA LEU A 259 3.37 -10.72 11.61
C LEU A 259 3.84 -9.28 11.70
N GLU A 260 3.79 -8.56 10.59
CA GLU A 260 4.27 -7.18 10.53
C GLU A 260 3.18 -6.22 10.04
N TRP A 261 2.96 -5.14 10.78
CA TRP A 261 2.14 -4.02 10.35
C TRP A 261 3.02 -2.90 9.81
N ILE A 262 2.86 -2.59 8.53
CA ILE A 262 3.68 -1.59 7.84
C ILE A 262 2.88 -0.29 7.71
N GLY A 263 3.42 0.78 8.28
CA GLY A 263 2.85 2.11 8.30
C GLY A 263 3.59 3.11 7.40
N ARG A 264 2.85 4.07 6.85
CA ARG A 264 3.40 5.24 6.14
C ARG A 264 2.43 6.42 6.17
N GLY A 265 2.93 7.61 6.49
CA GLY A 265 2.16 8.85 6.45
C GLY A 265 1.02 8.90 7.48
N GLY A 266 1.22 8.34 8.66
CA GLY A 266 0.21 8.29 9.73
C GLY A 266 -0.81 7.15 9.62
N GLU A 267 -0.76 6.37 8.54
CA GLU A 267 -1.71 5.28 8.27
C GLU A 267 -1.03 3.91 8.35
N CYS A 268 -1.73 2.91 8.88
CA CYS A 268 -1.35 1.51 8.69
C CYS A 268 -1.78 1.07 7.30
N ARG A 269 -0.82 0.73 6.43
CA ARG A 269 -1.08 0.45 5.01
C ARG A 269 -1.44 -1.01 4.79
N GLN A 270 -0.72 -1.92 5.44
CA GLN A 270 -0.91 -3.35 5.29
C GLN A 270 -0.40 -4.11 6.51
N GLN A 271 -0.93 -5.32 6.68
CA GLN A 271 -0.32 -6.37 7.48
C GLN A 271 0.39 -7.33 6.52
N VAL A 272 1.54 -7.88 6.91
CA VAL A 272 2.25 -8.91 6.16
C VAL A 272 2.55 -10.07 7.10
N ALA A 273 2.15 -11.28 6.68
CA ALA A 273 2.58 -12.51 7.33
C ALA A 273 3.81 -13.07 6.60
N TRP A 274 4.96 -13.04 7.26
CA TRP A 274 6.23 -13.56 6.75
C TRP A 274 6.43 -14.99 7.23
N PHE A 275 6.75 -15.91 6.31
CA PHE A 275 6.94 -17.34 6.60
C PHE A 275 8.31 -17.84 6.15
N GLY A 276 8.75 -18.95 6.76
CA GLY A 276 9.96 -19.66 6.37
C GLY A 276 11.20 -18.77 6.49
N GLU A 277 12.08 -18.85 5.50
CA GLU A 277 13.34 -18.07 5.43
C GLU A 277 13.11 -16.55 5.38
N LEU A 278 11.91 -16.06 5.06
CA LEU A 278 11.58 -14.62 5.08
C LEU A 278 11.11 -14.12 6.46
N ALA A 279 10.79 -15.03 7.39
CA ALA A 279 10.45 -14.70 8.77
C ALA A 279 11.72 -14.60 9.61
N ARG A 280 12.01 -13.42 10.17
CA ARG A 280 13.20 -13.23 11.03
C ARG A 280 12.96 -13.82 12.40
N CYS A 281 11.77 -13.59 12.94
CA CYS A 281 11.34 -14.11 14.24
C CYS A 281 9.92 -14.69 14.15
N PRO A 282 9.74 -15.93 13.67
CA PRO A 282 8.44 -16.61 13.69
C PRO A 282 7.76 -16.54 15.05
N GLY A 283 6.45 -16.33 15.09
CA GLY A 283 5.69 -16.17 16.33
C GLY A 283 5.64 -14.73 16.87
N ARG A 284 6.45 -13.82 16.32
CA ARG A 284 6.49 -12.41 16.79
C ARG A 284 5.62 -11.48 15.96
N THR A 285 5.23 -10.40 16.61
CA THR A 285 4.58 -9.24 15.98
C THR A 285 5.56 -8.07 15.89
N ALA A 286 5.53 -7.36 14.77
CA ALA A 286 6.26 -6.13 14.55
C ALA A 286 5.37 -5.01 13.97
N ALA A 287 5.71 -3.77 14.26
CA ALA A 287 5.21 -2.59 13.59
C ALA A 287 6.38 -1.82 12.99
N THR A 288 6.30 -1.53 11.71
CA THR A 288 7.38 -0.85 10.97
C THR A 288 6.85 0.42 10.33
N ILE A 289 7.51 1.54 10.62
CA ILE A 289 7.21 2.83 9.99
C ILE A 289 8.21 3.08 8.87
N VAL A 290 7.69 3.12 7.65
CA VAL A 290 8.45 3.38 6.44
C VAL A 290 8.23 4.82 6.03
N ASP A 291 9.32 5.52 5.74
CA ASP A 291 9.27 6.88 5.21
C ASP A 291 10.35 7.11 4.15
N ALA A 292 10.19 8.18 3.38
CA ALA A 292 11.22 8.64 2.47
C ALA A 292 12.45 9.11 3.25
N ILE A 293 13.63 8.64 2.84
CA ILE A 293 14.91 9.21 3.25
C ILE A 293 15.56 9.80 1.99
N GLY A 294 15.26 11.07 1.71
CA GLY A 294 15.84 11.79 0.57
C GLY A 294 15.34 11.31 -0.80
N ALA A 295 16.15 11.54 -1.85
CA ALA A 295 15.80 11.33 -3.25
C ALA A 295 15.62 9.84 -3.61
N GLY A 296 14.46 9.28 -3.28
CA GLY A 296 14.03 7.95 -3.73
C GLY A 296 14.59 6.77 -2.93
N THR A 297 15.26 7.00 -1.80
CA THR A 297 15.68 5.91 -0.90
C THR A 297 14.61 5.70 0.17
N THR A 298 14.07 4.49 0.23
CA THR A 298 13.22 4.06 1.33
C THR A 298 14.08 3.83 2.55
N GLY A 299 13.70 4.37 3.70
CA GLY A 299 14.32 3.98 4.94
C GLY A 299 13.31 3.64 6.01
N VAL A 300 13.67 2.60 6.76
CA VAL A 300 12.97 2.22 7.96
C VAL A 300 13.32 3.24 9.03
N ARG A 301 12.30 3.91 9.55
CA ARG A 301 12.48 4.93 10.58
C ARG A 301 12.37 4.34 11.98
N THR A 302 11.44 3.40 12.16
CA THR A 302 11.19 2.75 13.43
C THR A 302 10.71 1.32 13.20
N ILE A 303 11.27 0.37 13.95
CA ILE A 303 10.73 -0.99 14.10
C ILE A 303 10.48 -1.20 15.58
N ILE A 304 9.26 -1.59 15.92
CA ILE A 304 8.91 -2.05 17.26
C ILE A 304 8.51 -3.50 17.12
N SER A 305 9.02 -4.37 17.97
CA SER A 305 8.66 -5.80 18.00
C SER A 305 8.44 -6.26 19.43
N GLY A 306 7.50 -7.19 19.64
CA GLY A 306 7.21 -7.72 20.96
C GLY A 306 6.64 -9.13 20.93
N ASP A 307 6.90 -9.88 22.00
CA ASP A 307 6.55 -11.30 22.14
C ASP A 307 5.24 -11.50 22.92
N ARG A 308 4.84 -10.46 23.68
CA ARG A 308 3.68 -10.43 24.57
C ARG A 308 3.14 -9.01 24.63
N PRO A 309 1.85 -8.81 24.99
CA PRO A 309 1.37 -7.48 25.36
C PRO A 309 2.26 -6.96 26.49
N ALA A 310 2.95 -5.83 26.28
CA ALA A 310 3.63 -5.17 27.38
C ALA A 310 2.61 -4.69 28.41
N GLU A 311 3.04 -4.63 29.68
CA GLU A 311 2.20 -4.07 30.73
C GLU A 311 1.86 -2.62 30.38
N PRO A 312 0.61 -2.18 30.62
CA PRO A 312 0.25 -0.78 30.41
C PRO A 312 1.18 0.12 31.23
N PRO A 313 1.69 1.22 30.67
CA PRO A 313 2.53 2.15 31.43
C PRO A 313 1.75 2.75 32.60
N GLU A 314 2.47 3.21 33.62
CA GLU A 314 1.87 3.98 34.69
C GLU A 314 1.14 5.21 34.16
N ASN A 315 0.01 5.56 34.78
CA ASN A 315 -0.77 6.72 34.36
C ASN A 315 -0.28 8.00 35.04
N SER A 316 -0.30 9.10 34.28
CA SER A 316 -0.01 10.45 34.75
C SER A 316 -1.07 11.41 34.18
N PRO A 317 -1.39 12.52 34.86
CA PRO A 317 -1.99 13.67 34.20
C PRO A 317 -1.15 14.08 32.97
N PRO A 318 -1.76 14.72 31.95
CA PRO A 318 -1.02 15.24 30.80
C PRO A 318 0.14 16.14 31.26
N ARG A 319 1.33 15.85 30.73
CA ARG A 319 2.58 16.59 30.98
C ARG A 319 2.87 17.56 29.82
N ALA A 320 4.11 18.05 29.71
CA ALA A 320 4.49 19.02 28.69
C ALA A 320 4.27 18.53 27.24
N PHE A 321 4.42 17.23 26.99
CA PHE A 321 4.19 16.62 25.69
C PHE A 321 3.18 15.47 25.77
N LEU A 322 2.34 15.38 24.75
CA LEU A 322 1.41 14.28 24.52
C LEU A 322 1.78 13.59 23.20
N TYR A 323 1.63 12.27 23.14
CA TYR A 323 1.93 11.48 21.96
C TYR A 323 0.76 10.61 21.56
N GLU A 324 0.51 10.57 20.26
CA GLU A 324 -0.36 9.60 19.61
C GLU A 324 0.50 8.56 18.88
N PRO A 325 0.44 7.27 19.26
CA PRO A 325 1.15 6.21 18.54
C PRO A 325 0.69 6.10 17.10
N HIS A 326 1.61 5.75 16.20
CA HIS A 326 1.32 5.56 14.80
C HIS A 326 0.29 4.42 14.60
N ALA A 327 -0.58 4.56 13.60
CA ALA A 327 -1.66 3.60 13.32
C ALA A 327 -1.19 2.15 13.17
N ALA A 328 0.02 1.93 12.63
CA ALA A 328 0.62 0.60 12.51
C ALA A 328 1.01 -0.02 13.86
N VAL A 329 1.48 0.79 14.81
CA VAL A 329 1.79 0.35 16.17
C VAL A 329 0.52 -0.07 16.89
N LEU A 330 -0.52 0.75 16.78
CA LEU A 330 -1.84 0.46 17.36
C LEU A 330 -2.48 -0.78 16.75
N ALA A 331 -2.38 -0.96 15.42
CA ALA A 331 -2.91 -2.13 14.74
C ALA A 331 -2.16 -3.42 15.13
N ALA A 332 -0.87 -3.31 15.44
CA ALA A 332 -0.05 -4.41 15.93
C ALA A 332 -0.25 -4.70 17.44
N GLY A 333 -0.93 -3.82 18.19
CA GLY A 333 -1.04 -3.92 19.65
C GLY A 333 0.30 -3.73 20.37
N LEU A 334 1.19 -2.90 19.81
CA LEU A 334 2.55 -2.66 20.30
C LEU A 334 2.71 -1.30 21.00
N GLU A 335 1.61 -0.62 21.31
CA GLU A 335 1.64 0.72 21.90
C GLU A 335 2.29 0.76 23.29
N HIS A 336 2.15 -0.30 24.10
CA HIS A 336 2.75 -0.35 25.42
C HIS A 336 4.27 -0.60 25.35
N GLN A 337 4.72 -1.43 24.41
CA GLN A 337 6.13 -1.68 24.12
C GLN A 337 6.80 -0.40 23.63
N LEU A 338 6.11 0.37 22.78
CA LEU A 338 6.58 1.68 22.34
C LEU A 338 6.66 2.66 23.52
N ALA A 339 5.67 2.65 24.43
CA ALA A 339 5.70 3.51 25.62
C ALA A 339 6.84 3.13 26.57
N GLU A 340 7.05 1.85 26.82
CA GLU A 340 8.15 1.31 27.65
C GLU A 340 9.52 1.71 27.07
N GLN A 341 9.71 1.53 25.76
CA GLN A 341 10.98 1.88 25.07
C GLN A 341 11.37 3.36 25.24
N HIS A 342 10.38 4.25 25.37
CA HIS A 342 10.58 5.69 25.51
C HIS A 342 10.28 6.20 26.93
N GLU A 343 10.09 5.31 27.90
CA GLU A 343 9.78 5.64 29.30
C GLU A 343 8.57 6.59 29.45
N LEU A 344 7.54 6.39 28.63
CA LEU A 344 6.36 7.24 28.59
C LEU A 344 5.30 6.82 29.61
N PHE A 345 4.56 7.80 30.13
CA PHE A 345 3.38 7.56 30.96
C PHE A 345 2.11 7.49 30.10
N GLY A 346 1.14 6.67 30.48
CA GLY A 346 -0.22 6.72 29.94
C GLY A 346 -0.97 7.94 30.47
N VAL A 347 -1.86 8.55 29.68
CA VAL A 347 -2.74 9.61 30.23
C VAL A 347 -3.99 9.05 30.93
N ALA A 348 -4.39 7.84 30.57
CA ALA A 348 -5.47 7.10 31.20
C ALA A 348 -5.41 5.62 30.78
N ALA A 349 -5.86 4.73 31.68
CA ALA A 349 -5.98 3.31 31.38
C ALA A 349 -6.88 3.06 30.15
N GLY A 350 -6.40 2.24 29.21
CA GLY A 350 -7.13 1.91 27.98
C GLY A 350 -7.23 3.05 26.95
N VAL A 351 -6.59 4.19 27.20
CA VAL A 351 -6.46 5.29 26.25
C VAL A 351 -5.00 5.35 25.80
N ALA A 352 -4.72 4.88 24.59
CA ALA A 352 -3.37 4.92 24.04
C ALA A 352 -3.00 6.34 23.54
N TYR A 353 -2.99 7.28 24.48
CA TYR A 353 -2.25 8.54 24.42
C TYR A 353 -1.20 8.49 25.53
N PHE A 354 0.01 8.88 25.19
CA PHE A 354 1.15 8.86 26.11
C PHE A 354 1.66 10.26 26.40
N THR A 355 2.45 10.44 27.46
CA THR A 355 2.90 11.75 27.88
C THR A 355 4.27 11.72 28.57
N SER A 356 5.03 12.80 28.43
CA SER A 356 6.33 13.01 29.07
C SER A 356 6.60 14.50 29.28
N ASP A 357 7.59 14.82 30.12
CA ASP A 357 8.06 16.19 30.31
C ASP A 357 9.04 16.62 29.21
N GLU A 358 9.85 15.69 28.69
CA GLU A 358 10.80 15.93 27.62
C GLU A 358 10.25 15.50 26.25
N ARG A 359 10.64 16.21 25.18
CA ARG A 359 10.20 15.90 23.81
C ARG A 359 10.90 14.63 23.30
N ILE A 360 10.11 13.64 22.91
CA ILE A 360 10.55 12.46 22.17
C ILE A 360 10.42 12.71 20.66
N SER A 361 11.46 12.33 19.92
CA SER A 361 11.50 12.42 18.45
C SER A 361 11.57 11.03 17.83
N ASP A 362 10.40 10.41 17.61
CA ASP A 362 10.27 9.12 16.95
C ASP A 362 9.11 9.17 15.92
N PRO A 363 9.30 8.77 14.66
CA PRO A 363 8.23 8.69 13.66
C PRO A 363 7.06 7.76 14.01
N ALA A 364 7.23 6.87 14.98
CA ALA A 364 6.15 6.08 15.57
C ALA A 364 5.27 6.87 16.56
N LEU A 365 5.64 8.11 16.91
CA LEU A 365 4.92 8.97 17.85
C LEU A 365 4.62 10.32 17.20
N ALA A 366 3.34 10.62 16.96
CA ALA A 366 2.93 11.98 16.65
C ALA A 366 2.93 12.80 17.96
N ALA A 367 3.90 13.71 18.08
CA ALA A 367 4.06 14.57 19.26
C ALA A 367 3.15 15.81 19.20
N PHE A 368 2.66 16.22 20.36
CA PHE A 368 1.88 17.42 20.60
C PHE A 368 2.38 18.09 21.87
N GLU A 369 2.82 19.34 21.78
CA GLU A 369 3.17 20.10 22.97
C GLU A 369 1.89 20.64 23.62
N VAL A 370 1.69 20.30 24.89
CA VAL A 370 0.50 20.68 25.66
C VAL A 370 0.58 22.16 26.01
N VAL A 371 -0.46 22.89 25.63
CA VAL A 371 -0.62 24.32 25.94
C VAL A 371 -1.54 24.50 27.15
N ASP A 372 -2.65 23.77 27.19
CA ASP A 372 -3.60 23.83 28.31
C ASP A 372 -4.41 22.54 28.43
N VAL A 373 -4.92 22.25 29.63
CA VAL A 373 -5.74 21.09 29.96
C VAL A 373 -7.04 21.54 30.62
N LEU A 374 -8.15 21.34 29.90
CA LEU A 374 -9.47 21.80 30.28
C LEU A 374 -10.42 20.61 30.51
N PRO A 375 -11.48 20.75 31.31
CA PRO A 375 -12.61 19.84 31.24
C PRO A 375 -13.29 19.96 29.86
N PHE A 376 -13.82 18.85 29.34
CA PHE A 376 -14.57 18.88 28.09
C PHE A 376 -15.94 19.55 28.28
N ASP A 377 -15.98 20.86 28.01
CA ASP A 377 -17.17 21.71 28.04
C ASP A 377 -17.16 22.64 26.82
N GLU A 378 -18.18 22.55 25.95
CA GLU A 378 -18.22 23.30 24.69
C GLU A 378 -18.25 24.82 24.89
N ARG A 379 -18.84 25.31 26.00
CA ARG A 379 -18.91 26.74 26.27
C ARG A 379 -17.53 27.28 26.65
N ARG A 380 -16.82 26.58 27.53
CA ARG A 380 -15.44 26.92 27.93
C ARG A 380 -14.50 26.82 26.74
N LEU A 381 -14.59 25.75 25.96
CA LEU A 381 -13.76 25.59 24.76
C LEU A 381 -14.01 26.70 23.74
N ARG A 382 -15.26 27.08 23.49
CA ARG A 382 -15.56 28.21 22.60
C ARG A 382 -14.97 29.53 23.11
N ALA A 383 -15.05 29.78 24.42
CA ALA A 383 -14.46 30.97 25.03
C ALA A 383 -12.94 30.98 24.85
N TYR A 384 -12.28 29.86 25.16
CA TYR A 384 -10.84 29.68 24.98
C TYR A 384 -10.41 29.90 23.53
N LEU A 385 -11.04 29.23 22.56
CA LEU A 385 -10.68 29.35 21.15
C LEU A 385 -10.81 30.80 20.65
N LYS A 386 -11.83 31.54 21.11
CA LYS A 386 -12.04 32.95 20.76
C LYS A 386 -10.96 33.84 21.40
N GLU A 387 -10.75 33.73 22.70
CA GLU A 387 -9.73 34.48 23.44
C GLU A 387 -8.35 34.28 22.83
N HIS A 388 -8.05 33.04 22.43
CA HIS A 388 -6.79 32.67 21.83
C HIS A 388 -6.78 32.80 20.29
N ARG A 389 -7.77 33.40 19.62
CA ARG A 389 -7.78 33.61 18.15
C ARG A 389 -7.49 32.34 17.34
N ILE A 390 -7.96 31.18 17.79
CA ILE A 390 -7.74 29.90 17.11
C ILE A 390 -8.82 29.72 16.04
N GLY A 391 -8.44 29.90 14.77
CA GLY A 391 -9.33 29.68 13.62
C GLY A 391 -9.13 28.33 12.92
N ARG A 392 -7.90 27.80 12.94
CA ARG A 392 -7.58 26.48 12.39
C ARG A 392 -7.49 25.45 13.52
N LEU A 393 -8.50 24.59 13.62
CA LEU A 393 -8.61 23.61 14.70
C LEU A 393 -8.60 22.18 14.14
N GLU A 394 -7.56 21.43 14.44
CA GLU A 394 -7.55 19.97 14.34
C GLU A 394 -8.24 19.40 15.58
N ILE A 395 -9.09 18.38 15.43
CA ILE A 395 -9.76 17.73 16.56
C ILE A 395 -9.44 16.24 16.51
N LYS A 396 -8.82 15.73 17.58
CA LYS A 396 -8.56 14.31 17.80
C LYS A 396 -9.40 13.82 18.98
N LYS A 397 -9.80 12.56 18.94
CA LYS A 397 -10.58 11.96 20.02
C LYS A 397 -10.19 10.51 20.27
N ARG A 398 -10.33 10.06 21.51
CA ARG A 398 -10.19 8.65 21.89
C ARG A 398 -11.10 8.33 23.09
N GLY A 399 -11.87 7.25 23.03
CA GLY A 399 -12.79 6.87 24.11
C GLY A 399 -13.98 7.82 24.36
N LEU A 400 -14.33 8.67 23.38
CA LEU A 400 -15.46 9.61 23.48
C LEU A 400 -16.41 9.47 22.28
N ASP A 401 -17.71 9.52 22.58
CA ASP A 401 -18.81 9.62 21.61
C ASP A 401 -19.00 11.08 21.17
N VAL A 402 -18.03 11.55 20.38
CA VAL A 402 -17.99 12.88 19.79
C VAL A 402 -17.66 12.70 18.32
N THR A 403 -18.32 13.41 17.42
CA THR A 403 -17.92 13.43 16.00
C THR A 403 -17.16 14.72 15.71
N PRO A 404 -15.85 14.69 15.38
CA PRO A 404 -15.05 15.90 15.13
C PRO A 404 -15.67 16.87 14.13
N GLU A 405 -16.25 16.34 13.06
CA GLU A 405 -16.89 17.09 11.96
C GLU A 405 -18.17 17.80 12.43
N LYS A 406 -18.88 17.24 13.42
CA LYS A 406 -20.05 17.86 14.04
C LYS A 406 -19.66 18.82 15.16
N LEU A 407 -18.59 18.53 15.89
CA LEU A 407 -18.12 19.34 17.01
C LEU A 407 -17.46 20.65 16.52
N ARG A 408 -16.61 20.59 15.49
CA ARG A 408 -15.85 21.77 15.02
C ARG A 408 -16.75 22.97 14.68
N PRO A 409 -17.85 22.84 13.92
CA PRO A 409 -18.76 23.96 13.66
C PRO A 409 -19.40 24.53 14.93
N ARG A 410 -19.69 23.67 15.92
CA ARG A 410 -20.26 24.08 17.22
C ARG A 410 -19.27 24.84 18.09
N LEU A 411 -17.97 24.55 17.98
CA LEU A 411 -16.93 25.27 18.69
C LEU A 411 -16.66 26.67 18.11
N ARG A 412 -17.11 26.96 16.88
CA ARG A 412 -16.99 28.26 16.20
C ARG A 412 -15.56 28.83 16.26
N PRO A 413 -14.51 28.07 15.85
CA PRO A 413 -13.14 28.58 15.84
C PRO A 413 -13.04 29.82 14.93
N SER A 414 -12.33 30.84 15.38
CA SER A 414 -12.14 32.10 14.66
C SER A 414 -10.80 32.72 15.00
N GLY A 415 -10.13 33.30 14.00
CA GLY A 415 -8.81 33.91 14.13
C GLY A 415 -7.77 33.31 13.18
N ASP A 416 -6.52 33.71 13.36
CA ASP A 416 -5.38 33.42 12.49
C ASP A 416 -4.47 32.29 13.01
N ARG A 417 -4.60 31.94 14.29
CA ARG A 417 -3.80 30.90 14.94
C ARG A 417 -4.39 29.50 14.71
N SER A 418 -3.55 28.49 14.91
CA SER A 418 -3.91 27.08 14.84
C SER A 418 -3.65 26.35 16.15
N ALA A 419 -4.45 25.32 16.44
CA ALA A 419 -4.22 24.39 17.54
C ALA A 419 -4.79 23.01 17.20
N THR A 420 -4.36 22.01 17.97
CA THR A 420 -4.95 20.67 18.01
C THR A 420 -5.70 20.52 19.33
N LEU A 421 -6.99 20.19 19.25
CA LEU A 421 -7.82 19.83 20.39
C LEU A 421 -7.86 18.31 20.51
N ILE A 422 -7.31 17.77 21.61
CA ILE A 422 -7.25 16.33 21.85
C ILE A 422 -8.22 15.99 22.97
N LEU A 423 -9.20 15.14 22.65
CA LEU A 423 -10.29 14.77 23.55
C LEU A 423 -10.14 13.32 23.99
N PHE A 424 -10.18 13.08 25.29
CA PHE A 424 -10.19 11.72 25.83
C PHE A 424 -10.95 11.67 27.15
N ARG A 425 -11.13 10.45 27.68
CA ARG A 425 -11.75 10.22 28.98
C ARG A 425 -10.75 9.57 29.92
N ASP A 426 -10.61 10.13 31.12
CA ASP A 426 -9.92 9.52 32.25
C ASP A 426 -10.92 9.19 33.38
N THR A 427 -10.40 8.75 34.52
CA THR A 427 -11.20 8.42 35.71
C THR A 427 -11.90 9.63 36.32
N ALA A 428 -11.41 10.85 36.07
CA ALA A 428 -12.00 12.10 36.51
C ALA A 428 -13.04 12.68 35.53
N GLY A 429 -13.14 12.13 34.32
CA GLY A 429 -14.15 12.47 33.33
C GLY A 429 -13.59 12.78 31.94
N ALA A 430 -14.37 13.49 31.12
CA ALA A 430 -13.94 13.89 29.79
C ALA A 430 -12.99 15.10 29.87
N LYS A 431 -11.83 14.98 29.22
CA LYS A 431 -10.76 15.98 29.17
C LYS A 431 -10.62 16.55 27.77
N ALA A 432 -10.13 17.79 27.71
CA ALA A 432 -9.81 18.50 26.49
C ALA A 432 -8.42 19.14 26.62
N ILE A 433 -7.46 18.63 25.85
CA ILE A 433 -6.12 19.21 25.76
C ILE A 433 -6.09 20.16 24.57
N ILE A 434 -5.63 21.39 24.80
CA ILE A 434 -5.19 22.28 23.74
C ILE A 434 -3.69 22.06 23.55
N ALA A 435 -3.28 21.72 22.33
CA ALA A 435 -1.89 21.46 22.02
C ALA A 435 -1.47 22.09 20.70
N ARG A 436 -0.15 22.21 20.51
CA ARG A 436 0.48 22.58 19.23
C ARG A 436 1.29 21.40 18.71
N ARG A 437 1.35 21.25 17.39
CA ARG A 437 2.33 20.34 16.77
C ARG A 437 3.70 21.01 16.90
N PRO A 438 4.69 20.36 17.55
CA PRO A 438 6.03 20.92 17.60
C PRO A 438 6.63 20.88 16.19
N ASP A 439 7.39 21.92 15.86
CA ASP A 439 8.06 22.05 14.56
C ASP A 439 9.04 20.90 14.28
#